data_AF-A0A3D9ZZZ8-F1
#
_entry.id   AF-A0A3D9ZZZ8-F1
#
_cell.length_a   1.000
_cell.length_b   1.000
_cell.length_c   1.000
_cell.angle_alpha   90.00
_cell.angle_beta   90.00
_cell.angle_gamma   90.00
#
_symmetry.space_group_name_H-M   'P 1'
#
loop_
_entity.id
_entity.type
_entity.pdbx_description
1 polymer ?
#
loop_
_entity_poly.entity_id
_entity_poly.type
_entity_poly.pdbx_seq_one_letter_code
_entity_poly.pdbx_strand_id
1 'polypeptide(L)'
;MRYRILGAIEVAIRDRPVPIDRPRSRALLGYLVLHADQTISSDRLSDALWGGAAPASARAQVQADVSAIRRAFRASGAPDALVSRPGGYALHTEVGQSDYAEFTALVEAARHGDDHEERVRLLRSALALWSGTPLTGATAAFVEGAQARLEEQHLSTYERLAEAELALGHHADVVADLTRVAEHAPLRERLHGQLMLALHRCGRRADALAVARDLRRRLADQQGLDPDPVIVELEQRILRGDAALGAPAPTRRAPAPSGGLDALTRWTVPNQLPPDIPDFTGRYAEAETLETLLTRARGALRVVAISGMGGVGKTVLAVRAAHAAASSYPDGQLYVNLRGAEPSALDPGDVLGRFLRATGLDSQAVPDDTVERAELFRSRLNGRRVLIVLDNAASEEQIRLLLPGTPGCAVVVTSRVRLTGVEGARWVDLDVLAPEEAVHLLAQIVDVGGWRRRPATRR
;
A
#
# COMPACT_ATOMS: atom_id res chain seq x y z
N MET A 1 -15.51 -31.37 20.58
CA MET A 1 -15.68 -32.36 19.48
C MET A 1 -15.21 -31.70 18.20
N ARG A 2 -14.61 -32.41 17.25
CA ARG A 2 -14.13 -31.81 15.99
C ARG A 2 -14.49 -32.71 14.81
N TYR A 3 -15.10 -32.14 13.79
CA TYR A 3 -15.45 -32.76 12.52
C TYR A 3 -14.53 -32.18 11.46
N ARG A 4 -13.97 -33.06 10.62
CA ARG A 4 -13.21 -32.66 9.44
C ARG A 4 -13.86 -33.23 8.19
N ILE A 5 -14.15 -32.37 7.23
CA ILE A 5 -14.69 -32.73 5.92
C ILE A 5 -13.97 -32.03 4.76
N LEU A 6 -13.05 -31.09 5.03
CA LEU A 6 -12.17 -30.46 4.04
C LEU A 6 -10.92 -31.33 3.76
N GLY A 7 -11.17 -32.64 3.65
CA GLY A 7 -10.20 -33.71 3.50
C GLY A 7 -10.89 -35.04 3.69
N ALA A 8 -10.22 -36.01 4.31
CA ALA A 8 -10.88 -37.23 4.76
C ALA A 8 -11.95 -36.93 5.82
N ILE A 9 -13.08 -37.64 5.75
CA ILE A 9 -14.15 -37.48 6.74
C ILE A 9 -13.69 -38.06 8.07
N GLU A 10 -13.42 -37.18 9.03
CA GLU A 10 -12.96 -37.54 10.36
C GLU A 10 -13.83 -36.88 11.43
N VAL A 11 -13.91 -37.55 12.58
CA VAL A 11 -14.52 -36.99 13.79
C VAL A 11 -13.64 -37.36 14.97
N ALA A 12 -13.37 -36.39 15.84
CA ALA A 12 -12.60 -36.57 17.06
C ALA A 12 -13.36 -36.02 18.27
N ILE A 13 -13.34 -36.77 19.37
CA ILE A 13 -13.90 -36.34 20.67
C ILE A 13 -12.77 -36.39 21.70
N ARG A 14 -12.49 -35.25 22.36
CA ARG A 14 -11.35 -35.10 23.28
C ARG A 14 -10.03 -35.55 22.64
N ASP A 15 -9.80 -35.10 21.41
CA ASP A 15 -8.66 -35.43 20.55
C ASP A 15 -8.45 -36.91 20.23
N ARG A 16 -9.45 -37.75 20.48
CA ARG A 16 -9.45 -39.17 20.09
C ARG A 16 -10.32 -39.38 18.86
N PRO A 17 -9.81 -40.06 17.82
CA PRO A 17 -10.58 -40.35 16.62
C PRO A 17 -11.75 -41.29 16.96
N VAL A 18 -12.91 -41.00 16.39
CA VAL A 18 -14.11 -41.83 16.51
C VAL A 18 -14.21 -42.69 15.25
N PRO A 19 -14.15 -44.03 15.37
CA PRO A 19 -14.16 -44.90 14.19
C PRO A 19 -15.55 -44.94 13.56
N ILE A 20 -15.63 -44.49 12.31
CA ILE A 20 -16.80 -44.62 11.45
C ILE A 20 -16.32 -45.33 10.18
N ASP A 21 -16.35 -46.66 10.15
CA ASP A 21 -15.59 -47.42 9.13
C ASP A 21 -16.31 -47.58 7.79
N ARG A 22 -17.65 -47.53 7.79
CA ARG A 22 -18.42 -47.76 6.57
C ARG A 22 -18.45 -46.50 5.70
N PRO A 23 -18.07 -46.58 4.40
CA PRO A 23 -18.07 -45.43 3.49
C PRO A 23 -19.42 -44.70 3.40
N ARG A 24 -20.53 -45.45 3.47
CA ARG A 24 -21.88 -44.85 3.46
C ARG A 24 -22.22 -44.12 4.77
N SER A 25 -21.81 -44.66 5.93
CA SER A 25 -22.01 -43.98 7.21
C SER A 25 -21.13 -42.72 7.29
N ARG A 26 -19.91 -42.74 6.71
CA ARG A 26 -19.08 -41.53 6.53
C ARG A 26 -19.76 -40.51 5.62
N ALA A 27 -20.32 -40.95 4.49
CA ALA A 27 -21.07 -40.07 3.59
C ALA A 27 -22.26 -39.41 4.29
N LEU A 28 -23.05 -40.18 5.04
CA LEU A 28 -24.14 -39.64 5.86
C LEU A 28 -23.64 -38.60 6.86
N LEU A 29 -22.54 -38.89 7.58
CA LEU A 29 -21.93 -37.93 8.51
C LEU A 29 -21.48 -36.65 7.78
N GLY A 30 -20.77 -36.78 6.65
CA GLY A 30 -20.34 -35.65 5.83
C GLY A 30 -21.51 -34.78 5.37
N TYR A 31 -22.61 -35.40 4.92
CA TYR A 31 -23.82 -34.67 4.56
C TYR A 31 -24.41 -33.90 5.75
N LEU A 32 -24.47 -34.53 6.93
CA LEU A 32 -24.97 -33.89 8.14
C LEU A 32 -24.05 -32.74 8.61
N VAL A 33 -22.72 -32.85 8.44
CA VAL A 33 -21.77 -31.77 8.75
C VAL A 33 -21.93 -30.59 7.78
N LEU A 34 -22.13 -30.86 6.49
CA LEU A 34 -22.42 -29.81 5.49
C LEU A 34 -23.72 -29.06 5.77
N HIS A 35 -24.66 -29.71 6.45
CA HIS A 35 -25.97 -29.19 6.83
C HIS A 35 -26.13 -29.11 8.35
N ALA A 36 -25.02 -28.81 9.06
CA ALA A 36 -25.02 -28.75 10.51
C ALA A 36 -26.10 -27.77 11.04
N ASP A 37 -26.65 -28.11 12.21
CA ASP A 37 -27.72 -27.38 12.89
C ASP A 37 -29.06 -27.27 12.10
N GLN A 38 -29.17 -27.90 10.93
CA GLN A 38 -30.41 -28.07 10.18
C GLN A 38 -31.04 -29.44 10.47
N THR A 39 -32.39 -29.51 10.44
CA THR A 39 -33.10 -30.79 10.53
C THR A 39 -33.34 -31.34 9.13
N ILE A 40 -32.78 -32.52 8.85
CA ILE A 40 -32.83 -33.18 7.55
C ILE A 40 -33.71 -34.43 7.62
N SER A 41 -34.71 -34.51 6.76
CA SER A 41 -35.63 -35.66 6.70
C SER A 41 -34.95 -36.93 6.20
N SER A 42 -35.48 -38.09 6.59
CA SER A 42 -35.04 -39.40 6.08
C SER A 42 -35.10 -39.49 4.55
N ASP A 43 -36.05 -38.77 3.94
CA ASP A 43 -36.28 -38.78 2.49
C ASP A 43 -35.19 -38.00 1.78
N ARG A 44 -34.85 -36.81 2.30
CA ARG A 44 -33.75 -35.99 1.78
C ARG A 44 -32.40 -36.67 1.99
N LEU A 45 -32.21 -37.38 3.10
CA LEU A 45 -31.02 -38.23 3.30
C LEU A 45 -30.98 -39.39 2.32
N SER A 46 -32.12 -40.00 2.00
CA SER A 46 -32.18 -41.07 1.01
C SER A 46 -31.84 -40.55 -0.39
N ASP A 47 -32.43 -39.43 -0.79
CA ASP A 47 -32.13 -38.78 -2.07
C ASP A 47 -30.66 -38.34 -2.15
N ALA A 48 -30.09 -37.77 -1.08
CA ALA A 48 -28.66 -37.43 -1.09
C ALA A 48 -27.75 -38.66 -1.25
N LEU A 49 -28.08 -39.78 -0.59
CA LEU A 49 -27.24 -40.97 -0.59
C LEU A 49 -27.32 -41.77 -1.90
N TRP A 50 -28.50 -41.86 -2.52
CA TRP A 50 -28.75 -42.70 -3.68
C TRP A 50 -29.17 -41.94 -4.94
N GLY A 51 -29.45 -40.64 -4.85
CA GLY A 51 -30.05 -39.85 -5.92
C GLY A 51 -31.40 -40.44 -6.34
N GLY A 52 -31.65 -40.44 -7.65
CA GLY A 52 -32.85 -41.03 -8.24
C GLY A 52 -32.94 -42.57 -8.18
N ALA A 53 -31.96 -43.27 -7.61
CA ALA A 53 -31.88 -44.73 -7.60
C ALA A 53 -32.02 -45.33 -6.18
N ALA A 54 -32.80 -44.69 -5.30
CA ALA A 54 -32.99 -45.16 -3.93
C ALA A 54 -33.71 -46.53 -3.87
N PRO A 55 -33.17 -47.53 -3.16
CA PRO A 55 -33.85 -48.80 -2.96
C PRO A 55 -35.08 -48.65 -2.05
N ALA A 56 -36.03 -49.58 -2.15
CA ALA A 56 -37.21 -49.60 -1.27
C ALA A 56 -36.85 -49.60 0.24
N SER A 57 -35.67 -50.12 0.60
CA SER A 57 -35.15 -50.16 1.97
C SER A 57 -34.31 -48.93 2.38
N ALA A 58 -34.25 -47.87 1.56
CA ALA A 58 -33.41 -46.69 1.81
C ALA A 58 -33.61 -46.08 3.21
N ARG A 59 -34.87 -45.87 3.62
CA ARG A 59 -35.18 -45.33 4.96
C ARG A 59 -34.65 -46.21 6.10
N ALA A 60 -34.78 -47.52 5.98
CA ALA A 60 -34.27 -48.47 6.98
C ALA A 60 -32.73 -48.46 7.02
N GLN A 61 -32.07 -48.32 5.86
CA GLN A 61 -30.61 -48.20 5.78
C GLN A 61 -30.11 -46.89 6.39
N VAL A 62 -30.79 -45.76 6.15
CA VAL A 62 -30.48 -44.47 6.81
C VAL A 62 -30.58 -44.61 8.33
N GLN A 63 -31.66 -45.23 8.84
CA GLN A 63 -31.82 -45.48 10.28
C GLN A 63 -30.70 -46.35 10.86
N ALA A 64 -30.24 -47.36 10.11
CA ALA A 64 -29.13 -48.21 10.51
C ALA A 64 -27.81 -47.44 10.57
N ASP A 65 -27.53 -46.59 9.57
CA ASP A 65 -26.33 -45.73 9.55
C ASP A 65 -26.35 -44.68 10.68
N VAL A 66 -27.49 -44.01 10.91
CA VAL A 66 -27.69 -43.10 12.05
C VAL A 66 -27.45 -43.83 13.38
N SER A 67 -27.99 -45.04 13.53
CA SER A 67 -27.82 -45.85 14.74
C SER A 67 -26.36 -46.25 14.98
N ALA A 68 -25.62 -46.55 13.91
CA ALA A 68 -24.19 -46.84 13.98
C ALA A 68 -23.37 -45.61 14.41
N ILE A 69 -23.63 -44.45 13.82
CA ILE A 69 -22.97 -43.18 14.19
C ILE A 69 -23.27 -42.83 15.65
N ARG A 70 -24.53 -42.92 16.08
CA ARG A 70 -24.93 -42.68 17.48
C ARG A 70 -24.21 -43.60 18.46
N ARG A 71 -24.06 -44.89 18.11
CA ARG A 71 -23.33 -45.84 18.95
C ARG A 71 -21.87 -45.41 19.12
N ALA A 72 -21.22 -44.99 18.04
CA ALA A 72 -19.84 -44.52 18.08
C ALA A 72 -19.69 -43.23 18.91
N PHE A 73 -20.62 -42.28 18.76
CA PHE A 73 -20.63 -41.04 19.54
C PHE A 73 -20.89 -41.29 21.04
N ARG A 74 -21.84 -42.17 21.38
CA ARG A 74 -22.10 -42.56 22.78
C ARG A 74 -20.89 -43.22 23.42
N ALA A 75 -20.25 -44.16 22.73
CA ALA A 75 -19.04 -44.83 23.22
C ALA A 75 -17.88 -43.85 23.47
N SER A 76 -17.88 -42.71 22.76
CA SER A 76 -16.86 -41.68 22.83
C SER A 76 -17.26 -40.49 23.74
N GLY A 77 -18.42 -40.55 24.41
CA GLY A 77 -18.86 -39.54 25.38
C GLY A 77 -19.61 -38.33 24.81
N ALA A 78 -20.20 -38.43 23.62
CA ALA A 78 -21.02 -37.38 22.99
C ALA A 78 -22.41 -37.88 22.56
N PRO A 79 -23.27 -38.37 23.48
CA PRO A 79 -24.54 -39.01 23.15
C PRO A 79 -25.53 -38.10 22.39
N ASP A 80 -25.44 -36.79 22.61
CA ASP A 80 -26.40 -35.79 22.14
C ASP A 80 -25.97 -35.06 20.87
N ALA A 81 -24.86 -35.46 20.24
CA ALA A 81 -24.37 -34.81 19.02
C ALA A 81 -25.27 -35.06 17.79
N LEU A 82 -25.91 -36.23 17.68
CA LEU A 82 -26.81 -36.59 16.58
C LEU A 82 -28.21 -36.92 17.10
N VAL A 83 -29.12 -35.96 17.02
CA VAL A 83 -30.46 -36.03 17.61
C VAL A 83 -31.54 -36.31 16.56
N SER A 84 -32.63 -36.91 17.02
CA SER A 84 -33.86 -37.03 16.23
C SER A 84 -34.78 -35.88 16.63
N ARG A 85 -35.25 -35.12 15.64
CA ARG A 85 -36.23 -34.04 15.81
C ARG A 85 -37.49 -34.39 15.03
N PRO A 86 -38.65 -33.76 15.35
CA PRO A 86 -39.80 -33.83 14.46
C PRO A 86 -39.36 -33.46 13.02
N GLY A 87 -39.61 -34.35 12.07
CA GLY A 87 -39.24 -34.15 10.67
C GLY A 87 -37.87 -34.70 10.24
N GLY A 88 -37.02 -35.23 11.14
CA GLY A 88 -35.77 -35.88 10.72
C GLY A 88 -34.64 -35.97 11.75
N TYR A 89 -33.41 -35.84 11.26
CA TYR A 89 -32.19 -35.90 12.05
C TYR A 89 -31.44 -34.57 11.97
N ALA A 90 -30.79 -34.19 13.07
CA ALA A 90 -29.95 -33.00 13.12
C ALA A 90 -28.62 -33.34 13.81
N LEU A 91 -27.53 -32.88 13.23
CA LEU A 91 -26.21 -32.89 13.86
C LEU A 91 -26.00 -31.52 14.50
N HIS A 92 -25.78 -31.51 15.80
CA HIS A 92 -25.47 -30.28 16.52
C HIS A 92 -23.96 -30.04 16.50
N THR A 93 -23.57 -28.82 16.15
CA THR A 93 -22.17 -28.39 16.18
C THR A 93 -22.03 -27.07 16.91
N GLU A 94 -21.07 -26.98 17.83
CA GLU A 94 -20.68 -25.69 18.40
C GLU A 94 -19.70 -24.95 17.49
N VAL A 95 -19.50 -23.65 17.73
CA VAL A 95 -18.52 -22.84 17.02
C VAL A 95 -17.12 -23.49 17.12
N GLY A 96 -16.43 -23.61 15.98
CA GLY A 96 -15.09 -24.22 15.90
C GLY A 96 -15.06 -25.75 15.94
N GLN A 97 -16.22 -26.42 15.98
CA GLN A 97 -16.26 -27.88 15.92
C GLN A 97 -16.24 -28.44 14.49
N SER A 98 -16.56 -27.65 13.46
CA SER A 98 -16.57 -28.08 12.05
C SER A 98 -15.58 -27.24 11.26
N ASP A 99 -14.62 -27.89 10.60
CA ASP A 99 -13.65 -27.23 9.71
C ASP A 99 -14.34 -26.49 8.56
N TYR A 100 -15.43 -27.05 8.01
CA TYR A 100 -16.21 -26.41 6.96
C TYR A 100 -16.94 -25.15 7.45
N ALA A 101 -17.53 -25.20 8.65
CA ALA A 101 -18.18 -24.03 9.23
C ALA A 101 -17.16 -22.94 9.57
N GLU A 102 -16.01 -23.32 10.11
CA GLU A 102 -14.89 -22.43 10.42
C GLU A 102 -14.33 -21.79 9.14
N PHE A 103 -14.08 -22.58 8.09
CA PHE A 103 -13.67 -22.10 6.77
C PHE A 103 -14.66 -21.08 6.21
N THR A 104 -15.96 -21.41 6.23
CA THR A 104 -17.01 -20.53 5.70
C THR A 104 -17.05 -19.21 6.46
N ALA A 105 -16.96 -19.24 7.80
CA ALA A 105 -16.95 -18.05 8.64
C ALA A 105 -15.71 -17.17 8.38
N LEU A 106 -14.53 -17.77 8.24
CA LEU A 106 -13.29 -17.04 7.94
C LEU A 106 -13.33 -16.38 6.56
N VAL A 107 -13.81 -17.09 5.53
CA VAL A 107 -13.97 -16.54 4.17
C VAL A 107 -15.00 -15.41 4.14
N GLU A 108 -16.08 -15.52 4.92
CA GLU A 108 -17.10 -14.48 5.01
C GLU A 108 -16.61 -13.25 5.76
N ALA A 109 -15.88 -13.43 6.86
CA ALA A 109 -15.23 -12.33 7.59
C ALA A 109 -14.23 -11.58 6.69
N ALA A 110 -13.46 -12.31 5.87
CA ALA A 110 -12.53 -11.72 4.90
C ALA A 110 -13.22 -10.94 3.77
N ARG A 111 -14.53 -11.11 3.54
CA ARG A 111 -15.28 -10.29 2.55
C ARG A 111 -15.58 -8.89 3.06
N HIS A 112 -15.83 -8.76 4.35
CA HIS A 112 -16.35 -7.53 4.97
C HIS A 112 -15.25 -6.62 5.51
N GLY A 113 -14.01 -7.10 5.59
CA GLY A 113 -12.87 -6.28 6.01
C GLY A 113 -12.29 -5.44 4.87
N ASP A 114 -12.02 -4.17 5.14
CA ASP A 114 -11.28 -3.26 4.26
C ASP A 114 -9.75 -3.38 4.45
N ASP A 115 -9.30 -3.97 5.57
CA ASP A 115 -7.87 -4.19 5.85
C ASP A 115 -7.36 -5.43 5.11
N HIS A 116 -6.51 -5.22 4.11
CA HIS A 116 -5.88 -6.30 3.35
C HIS A 116 -5.05 -7.26 4.22
N GLU A 117 -4.40 -6.81 5.29
CA GLU A 117 -3.60 -7.70 6.14
C GLU A 117 -4.47 -8.62 6.99
N GLU A 118 -5.58 -8.10 7.50
CA GLU A 118 -6.60 -8.94 8.15
C GLU A 118 -7.19 -9.95 7.16
N ARG A 119 -7.52 -9.52 5.94
CA ARG A 119 -8.00 -10.43 4.88
C ARG A 119 -7.01 -11.55 4.60
N VAL A 120 -5.72 -11.24 4.44
CA VAL A 120 -4.67 -12.25 4.25
C VAL A 120 -4.63 -13.24 5.41
N ARG A 121 -4.61 -12.75 6.65
CA ARG A 121 -4.59 -13.60 7.85
C ARG A 121 -5.79 -14.56 7.90
N LEU A 122 -6.99 -14.04 7.63
CA LEU A 122 -8.22 -14.82 7.64
C LEU A 122 -8.23 -15.87 6.53
N LEU A 123 -7.85 -15.49 5.30
CA LEU A 123 -7.83 -16.38 4.14
C LEU A 123 -6.77 -17.48 4.27
N ARG A 124 -5.57 -17.16 4.76
CA ARG A 124 -4.54 -18.18 5.07
C ARG A 124 -5.01 -19.16 6.15
N SER A 125 -5.67 -18.65 7.20
CA SER A 125 -6.25 -19.51 8.24
C SER A 125 -7.33 -20.43 7.67
N ALA A 126 -8.17 -19.91 6.77
CA ALA A 126 -9.21 -20.70 6.10
C ALA A 126 -8.58 -21.81 5.23
N LEU A 127 -7.57 -21.49 4.43
CA LEU A 127 -6.87 -22.45 3.58
C LEU A 127 -6.13 -23.53 4.38
N ALA A 128 -5.62 -23.20 5.58
CA ALA A 128 -4.94 -24.16 6.46
C ALA A 128 -5.87 -25.26 7.02
N LEU A 129 -7.19 -25.09 6.93
CA LEU A 129 -8.17 -26.10 7.33
C LEU A 129 -8.27 -27.25 6.31
N TRP A 130 -7.81 -27.03 5.08
CA TRP A 130 -7.82 -28.04 4.02
C TRP A 130 -6.67 -29.03 4.20
N SER A 131 -7.00 -30.31 4.20
CA SER A 131 -6.05 -31.42 4.36
C SER A 131 -5.97 -32.34 3.14
N GLY A 132 -6.78 -32.10 2.11
CA GLY A 132 -6.78 -32.86 0.86
C GLY A 132 -8.10 -32.71 0.10
N THR A 133 -8.43 -33.70 -0.73
CA THR A 133 -9.73 -33.76 -1.43
C THR A 133 -10.86 -33.83 -0.41
N PRO A 134 -11.85 -32.93 -0.45
CA PRO A 134 -12.93 -32.90 0.52
C PRO A 134 -13.76 -34.18 0.49
N LEU A 135 -14.40 -34.53 1.60
CA LEU A 135 -15.26 -35.71 1.74
C LEU A 135 -14.57 -37.05 1.38
N THR A 136 -13.24 -37.13 1.45
CA THR A 136 -12.51 -38.35 1.12
C THR A 136 -12.94 -39.51 2.04
N GLY A 137 -13.16 -40.69 1.43
CA GLY A 137 -13.65 -41.88 2.13
C GLY A 137 -15.18 -41.97 2.26
N ALA A 138 -15.93 -41.04 1.66
CA ALA A 138 -17.38 -41.17 1.45
C ALA A 138 -17.71 -41.81 0.10
N THR A 139 -18.84 -42.52 0.06
CA THR A 139 -19.44 -42.99 -1.21
C THR A 139 -20.94 -42.80 -1.14
N ALA A 140 -21.46 -41.86 -1.93
CA ALA A 140 -22.88 -41.52 -2.06
C ALA A 140 -23.11 -40.59 -3.27
N ALA A 141 -24.34 -40.53 -3.77
CA ALA A 141 -24.68 -39.75 -4.97
C ALA A 141 -24.37 -38.24 -4.85
N PHE A 142 -24.50 -37.64 -3.66
CA PHE A 142 -24.21 -36.21 -3.47
C PHE A 142 -22.70 -35.86 -3.48
N VAL A 143 -21.81 -36.84 -3.30
CA VAL A 143 -20.40 -36.59 -2.93
C VAL A 143 -19.66 -35.84 -4.03
N GLU A 144 -19.76 -36.28 -5.28
CA GLU A 144 -19.06 -35.65 -6.41
C GLU A 144 -19.47 -34.18 -6.58
N GLY A 145 -20.78 -33.89 -6.57
CA GLY A 145 -21.28 -32.52 -6.66
C GLY A 145 -20.87 -31.65 -5.46
N ALA A 146 -20.85 -32.22 -4.26
CA ALA A 146 -20.38 -31.52 -3.07
C ALA A 146 -18.87 -31.24 -3.12
N GLN A 147 -18.06 -32.20 -3.59
CA GLN A 147 -16.62 -32.04 -3.80
C GLN A 147 -16.34 -30.93 -4.80
N ALA A 148 -16.97 -30.94 -5.97
CA ALA A 148 -16.80 -29.90 -6.99
C ALA A 148 -17.14 -28.49 -6.44
N ARG A 149 -18.24 -28.36 -5.69
CA ARG A 149 -18.61 -27.09 -5.04
C ARG A 149 -17.59 -26.64 -4.00
N LEU A 150 -17.06 -27.56 -3.20
CA LEU A 150 -16.06 -27.27 -2.19
C LEU A 150 -14.72 -26.87 -2.85
N GLU A 151 -14.30 -27.58 -3.88
CA GLU A 151 -13.10 -27.25 -4.66
C GLU A 151 -13.21 -25.88 -5.32
N GLU A 152 -14.37 -25.52 -5.85
CA GLU A 152 -14.62 -24.16 -6.35
C GLU A 152 -14.44 -23.09 -5.25
N GLN A 153 -14.94 -23.35 -4.05
CA GLN A 153 -14.73 -22.45 -2.90
C GLN A 153 -13.24 -22.37 -2.50
N HIS A 154 -12.52 -23.48 -2.56
CA HIS A 154 -11.08 -23.55 -2.29
C HIS A 154 -10.30 -22.67 -3.28
N LEU A 155 -10.55 -22.85 -4.58
CA LEU A 155 -9.89 -22.08 -5.64
C LEU A 155 -10.23 -20.59 -5.54
N SER A 156 -11.49 -20.24 -5.33
CA SER A 156 -11.90 -18.83 -5.12
C SER A 156 -11.23 -18.20 -3.90
N THR A 157 -10.95 -18.99 -2.86
CA THR A 157 -10.24 -18.51 -1.66
C THR A 157 -8.78 -18.18 -1.98
N TYR A 158 -8.10 -18.99 -2.81
CA TYR A 158 -6.76 -18.65 -3.31
C TYR A 158 -6.77 -17.39 -4.18
N GLU A 159 -7.77 -17.21 -5.04
CA GLU A 159 -7.88 -16.00 -5.87
C GLU A 159 -7.99 -14.75 -5.00
N ARG A 160 -8.79 -14.81 -3.93
CA ARG A 160 -8.95 -13.71 -2.98
C ARG A 160 -7.69 -13.45 -2.15
N LEU A 161 -6.98 -14.51 -1.76
CA LEU A 161 -5.72 -14.39 -1.04
C LEU A 161 -4.68 -13.71 -1.92
N ALA A 162 -4.53 -14.17 -3.16
CA ALA A 162 -3.61 -13.59 -4.12
C ALA A 162 -3.92 -12.11 -4.41
N GLU A 163 -5.20 -11.75 -4.54
CA GLU A 163 -5.62 -10.36 -4.69
C GLU A 163 -5.18 -9.48 -3.51
N ALA A 164 -5.41 -9.95 -2.27
CA ALA A 164 -5.02 -9.21 -1.07
C ALA A 164 -3.49 -9.10 -0.89
N GLU A 165 -2.75 -10.18 -1.11
CA GLU A 165 -1.28 -10.17 -1.02
C GLU A 165 -0.65 -9.29 -2.11
N LEU A 166 -1.19 -9.33 -3.33
CA LEU A 166 -0.74 -8.45 -4.42
C LEU A 166 -1.04 -6.98 -4.13
N ALA A 167 -2.14 -6.67 -3.44
CA ALA A 167 -2.47 -5.31 -3.00
C ALA A 167 -1.51 -4.81 -1.90
N LEU A 168 -1.03 -5.69 -1.03
CA LEU A 168 -0.01 -5.39 -0.01
C LEU A 168 1.42 -5.32 -0.55
N GLY A 169 1.63 -5.71 -1.81
CA GLY A 169 2.96 -5.82 -2.39
C GLY A 169 3.71 -7.09 -1.98
N HIS A 170 3.06 -8.07 -1.34
CA HIS A 170 3.63 -9.37 -0.97
C HIS A 170 3.60 -10.36 -2.16
N HIS A 171 4.03 -9.91 -3.33
CA HIS A 171 3.94 -10.68 -4.57
C HIS A 171 4.82 -11.93 -4.56
N ALA A 172 5.96 -11.92 -3.86
CA ALA A 172 6.82 -13.10 -3.72
C ALA A 172 6.17 -14.22 -2.90
N ASP A 173 5.37 -13.87 -1.89
CA ASP A 173 4.80 -14.81 -0.91
C ASP A 173 3.65 -15.66 -1.48
N VAL A 174 3.13 -15.30 -2.65
CA VAL A 174 2.02 -16.01 -3.32
C VAL A 174 2.44 -16.81 -4.55
N VAL A 175 3.67 -16.65 -5.06
CA VAL A 175 4.10 -17.33 -6.31
C VAL A 175 4.03 -18.84 -6.17
N ALA A 176 4.56 -19.38 -5.06
CA ALA A 176 4.61 -20.83 -4.84
C ALA A 176 3.20 -21.43 -4.73
N ASP A 177 2.33 -20.80 -3.94
CA ASP A 177 0.94 -21.24 -3.78
C ASP A 177 0.16 -21.15 -5.09
N LEU A 178 0.26 -20.02 -5.81
CA LEU A 178 -0.43 -19.84 -7.09
C LEU A 178 0.07 -20.82 -8.17
N THR A 179 1.36 -21.12 -8.20
CA THR A 179 1.92 -22.11 -9.15
C THR A 179 1.29 -23.48 -8.89
N ARG A 180 1.32 -23.95 -7.63
CA ARG A 180 0.73 -25.24 -7.26
C ARG A 180 -0.77 -25.29 -7.56
N VAL A 181 -1.51 -24.24 -7.25
CA VAL A 181 -2.98 -24.24 -7.44
C VAL A 181 -3.35 -24.13 -8.93
N ALA A 182 -2.61 -23.35 -9.72
CA ALA A 182 -2.81 -23.26 -11.17
C ALA A 182 -2.55 -24.59 -11.89
N GLU A 183 -1.64 -25.43 -11.39
CA GLU A 183 -1.44 -26.79 -11.92
C GLU A 183 -2.68 -27.68 -11.74
N HIS A 184 -3.41 -27.52 -10.64
CA HIS A 184 -4.64 -28.26 -10.35
C HIS A 184 -5.88 -27.65 -11.02
N ALA A 185 -5.82 -26.38 -11.43
CA ALA A 185 -6.90 -25.66 -12.10
C ALA A 185 -6.40 -25.05 -13.43
N PRO A 186 -6.01 -25.88 -14.42
CA PRO A 186 -5.20 -25.46 -15.58
C PRO A 186 -5.91 -24.54 -16.57
N LEU A 187 -7.23 -24.39 -16.46
CA LEU A 187 -8.06 -23.54 -17.31
C LEU A 187 -8.67 -22.35 -16.53
N ARG A 188 -8.26 -22.13 -15.28
CA ARG A 188 -8.79 -21.05 -14.44
C ARG A 188 -8.01 -19.77 -14.63
N GLU A 189 -8.34 -19.04 -15.69
CA GLU A 189 -7.58 -17.89 -16.19
C GLU A 189 -7.22 -16.85 -15.13
N ARG A 190 -8.13 -16.56 -14.17
CA ARG A 190 -7.87 -15.60 -13.09
C ARG A 190 -6.66 -15.96 -12.24
N LEU A 191 -6.48 -17.24 -11.87
CA LEU A 191 -5.30 -17.70 -11.13
C LEU A 191 -4.03 -17.52 -11.93
N HIS A 192 -4.07 -17.84 -13.23
CA HIS A 192 -2.94 -17.63 -14.13
C HIS A 192 -2.59 -16.15 -14.28
N GLY A 193 -3.59 -15.27 -14.42
CA GLY A 193 -3.38 -13.81 -14.46
C GLY A 193 -2.74 -13.27 -13.17
N GLN A 194 -3.18 -13.75 -12.01
CA GLN A 194 -2.57 -13.38 -10.72
C GLN A 194 -1.13 -13.89 -10.60
N LEU A 195 -0.85 -15.11 -11.06
CA LEU A 195 0.49 -15.67 -11.11
C LEU A 195 1.41 -14.89 -12.06
N MET A 196 0.91 -14.52 -13.24
CA MET A 196 1.62 -13.67 -14.20
C MET A 196 2.01 -12.32 -13.57
N LEU A 197 1.07 -11.67 -12.87
CA LEU A 197 1.33 -10.39 -12.20
C LEU A 197 2.32 -10.54 -11.04
N ALA A 198 2.18 -11.59 -10.23
CA ALA A 198 3.10 -11.88 -9.12
C ALA A 198 4.54 -12.09 -9.62
N LEU A 199 4.72 -12.93 -10.64
CA LEU A 199 6.01 -13.19 -11.27
C LEU A 199 6.60 -11.94 -11.89
N HIS A 200 5.79 -11.13 -12.59
CA HIS A 200 6.25 -9.86 -13.16
C HIS A 200 6.78 -8.92 -12.08
N ARG A 201 6.05 -8.74 -10.98
CA ARG A 201 6.46 -7.88 -9.85
C ARG A 201 7.72 -8.41 -9.13
N CYS A 202 7.95 -9.73 -9.14
CA CYS A 202 9.21 -10.33 -8.69
C CYS A 202 10.39 -10.09 -9.65
N GLY A 203 10.23 -9.34 -10.75
CA GLY A 203 11.23 -9.20 -11.80
C GLY A 203 11.36 -10.42 -12.72
N ARG A 204 10.51 -11.44 -12.56
CA ARG A 204 10.54 -12.71 -13.32
C ARG A 204 9.67 -12.61 -14.58
N ARG A 205 9.94 -11.60 -15.40
CA ARG A 205 9.15 -11.30 -16.62
C ARG A 205 9.08 -12.47 -17.61
N ALA A 206 10.18 -13.20 -17.81
CA ALA A 206 10.20 -14.35 -18.73
C ALA A 206 9.24 -15.46 -18.28
N ASP A 207 9.20 -15.74 -16.97
CA ASP A 207 8.33 -16.75 -16.36
C ASP A 207 6.86 -16.33 -16.46
N ALA A 208 6.55 -15.05 -16.20
CA ALA A 208 5.20 -14.52 -16.36
C ALA A 208 4.66 -14.74 -17.79
N LEU A 209 5.48 -14.47 -18.81
CA LEU A 209 5.10 -14.70 -20.20
C LEU A 209 5.06 -16.20 -20.56
N ALA A 210 5.81 -17.05 -19.87
CA ALA A 210 5.71 -18.49 -20.05
C ALA A 210 4.36 -19.03 -19.56
N VAL A 211 3.85 -18.50 -18.44
CA VAL A 211 2.50 -18.83 -17.93
C VAL A 211 1.42 -18.48 -18.96
N ALA A 212 1.48 -17.30 -19.58
CA ALA A 212 0.52 -16.89 -20.61
C ALA A 212 0.53 -17.81 -21.84
N ARG A 213 1.74 -18.17 -22.31
CA ARG A 213 1.90 -19.09 -23.46
C ARG A 213 1.37 -20.48 -23.15
N ASP A 214 1.59 -20.98 -21.94
CA ASP A 214 1.11 -22.31 -21.55
C ASP A 214 -0.40 -22.33 -21.37
N LEU A 215 -0.99 -21.30 -20.74
CA LEU A 215 -2.45 -21.16 -20.64
C LEU A 215 -3.12 -21.12 -22.02
N ARG A 216 -2.60 -20.30 -22.93
CA ARG A 216 -3.11 -20.20 -24.31
C ARG A 216 -3.09 -21.56 -25.02
N ARG A 217 -2.01 -22.33 -24.87
CA ARG A 217 -1.90 -23.67 -25.45
C ARG A 217 -2.98 -24.59 -24.89
N ARG A 218 -3.17 -24.60 -23.56
CA ARG A 218 -4.16 -25.46 -22.90
C ARG A 218 -5.61 -25.10 -23.28
N LEU A 219 -5.94 -23.81 -23.34
CA LEU A 219 -7.28 -23.35 -23.77
C LEU A 219 -7.58 -23.74 -25.22
N ALA A 220 -6.61 -23.56 -26.11
CA ALA A 220 -6.75 -23.97 -27.50
C ALA A 220 -6.89 -25.49 -27.64
N ASP A 221 -6.04 -26.28 -26.97
CA ASP A 221 -6.02 -27.74 -27.09
C ASP A 221 -7.26 -28.41 -26.45
N GLN A 222 -7.76 -27.88 -25.32
CA GLN A 222 -8.84 -28.53 -24.56
C GLN A 222 -10.22 -27.96 -24.84
N GLN A 223 -10.33 -26.68 -25.18
CA GLN A 223 -11.62 -25.99 -25.37
C GLN A 223 -11.77 -25.34 -26.74
N GLY A 224 -10.69 -25.22 -27.53
CA GLY A 224 -10.72 -24.49 -28.80
C GLY A 224 -10.96 -22.99 -28.62
N LEU A 225 -10.62 -22.46 -27.44
CA LEU A 225 -10.83 -21.05 -27.07
C LEU A 225 -9.51 -20.29 -27.01
N ASP A 226 -9.59 -18.99 -27.27
CA ASP A 226 -8.51 -18.04 -26.97
C ASP A 226 -8.62 -17.54 -25.51
N PRO A 227 -7.51 -17.07 -24.90
CA PRO A 227 -7.54 -16.48 -23.57
C PRO A 227 -8.45 -15.25 -23.46
N ASP A 228 -9.00 -15.05 -22.28
CA ASP A 228 -9.82 -13.90 -21.92
C ASP A 228 -9.09 -12.58 -22.24
N PRO A 229 -9.81 -11.52 -22.67
CA PRO A 229 -9.21 -10.22 -22.99
C PRO A 229 -8.36 -9.64 -21.87
N VAL A 230 -8.72 -9.89 -20.60
CA VAL A 230 -7.97 -9.45 -19.42
C VAL A 230 -6.58 -10.07 -19.37
N ILE A 231 -6.44 -11.35 -19.75
CA ILE A 231 -5.15 -12.05 -19.81
C ILE A 231 -4.30 -11.52 -20.96
N VAL A 232 -4.93 -11.31 -22.13
CA VAL A 232 -4.25 -10.74 -23.30
C VAL A 232 -3.73 -9.34 -23.01
N GLU A 233 -4.54 -8.49 -22.37
CA GLU A 233 -4.13 -7.14 -21.97
C GLU A 233 -2.95 -7.19 -20.98
N LEU A 234 -3.03 -8.04 -19.96
CA LEU A 234 -1.96 -8.21 -18.99
C LEU A 234 -0.65 -8.65 -19.66
N GLU A 235 -0.70 -9.63 -20.57
CA GLU A 235 0.47 -10.07 -21.36
C GLU A 235 1.09 -8.89 -22.14
N GLN A 236 0.27 -8.07 -22.81
CA GLN A 236 0.73 -6.91 -23.56
C GLN A 236 1.36 -5.83 -22.67
N ARG A 237 0.78 -5.56 -21.50
CA ARG A 237 1.33 -4.60 -20.54
C ARG A 237 2.67 -5.08 -19.96
N ILE A 238 2.80 -6.38 -19.68
CA ILE A 238 4.09 -6.99 -19.28
C ILE A 238 5.13 -6.88 -20.40
N LEU A 239 4.73 -7.11 -21.66
CA LEU A 239 5.61 -6.96 -22.83
C LEU A 239 6.12 -5.52 -23.01
N ARG A 240 5.30 -4.52 -22.70
CA ARG A 240 5.70 -3.11 -22.78
C ARG A 240 6.49 -2.61 -21.58
N GLY A 241 6.53 -3.39 -20.48
CA GLY A 241 7.16 -2.94 -19.23
C GLY A 241 6.41 -1.79 -18.58
N ASP A 242 5.07 -1.83 -18.62
CA ASP A 242 4.22 -0.79 -18.06
C ASP A 242 4.46 -0.57 -16.56
N ALA A 243 4.88 0.64 -16.19
CA ALA A 243 5.18 1.01 -14.81
C ALA A 243 3.96 0.90 -13.87
N ALA A 244 2.73 1.00 -14.40
CA ALA A 244 1.51 0.84 -13.61
C ALA A 244 1.28 -0.61 -13.13
N LEU A 245 2.00 -1.59 -13.68
CA LEU A 245 2.00 -2.97 -13.17
C LEU A 245 2.95 -3.16 -11.98
N GLY A 246 3.76 -2.15 -11.65
CA GLY A 246 4.68 -2.17 -10.52
C GLY A 246 3.99 -2.56 -9.21
N ALA A 247 4.78 -3.06 -8.26
CA ALA A 247 4.27 -3.33 -6.93
C ALA A 247 3.70 -2.03 -6.33
N PRO A 248 2.53 -2.07 -5.68
CA PRO A 248 2.08 -0.93 -4.89
C PRO A 248 3.20 -0.58 -3.91
N ALA A 249 3.54 0.72 -3.82
CA ALA A 249 4.55 1.17 -2.87
C ALA A 249 4.15 0.66 -1.48
N PRO A 250 5.08 0.07 -0.69
CA PRO A 250 4.73 -0.55 0.57
C PRO A 250 3.99 0.46 1.43
N THR A 251 2.69 0.21 1.58
CA THR A 251 1.84 0.91 2.53
C THR A 251 2.31 0.45 3.90
N ARG A 252 3.33 1.13 4.44
CA ARG A 252 3.67 1.04 5.85
C ARG A 252 2.37 1.33 6.60
N ARG A 253 1.78 0.27 7.18
CA ARG A 253 0.38 0.26 7.56
C ARG A 253 0.13 1.43 8.51
N ALA A 254 -0.52 2.45 7.97
CA ALA A 254 -1.06 3.53 8.75
C ALA A 254 -2.15 2.89 9.64
N PRO A 255 -2.17 3.17 10.94
CA PRO A 255 -3.29 2.71 11.76
C PRO A 255 -4.60 3.25 11.14
N ALA A 256 -5.64 2.42 11.21
CA ALA A 256 -6.97 2.61 10.65
C ALA A 256 -7.49 4.07 10.77
N PRO A 257 -8.33 4.52 9.82
CA PRO A 257 -8.82 5.90 9.78
C PRO A 257 -9.71 6.19 11.00
N SER A 258 -9.07 6.65 12.06
CA SER A 258 -9.69 7.29 13.20
C SER A 258 -9.19 8.74 13.18
N GLY A 259 -10.02 9.62 12.61
CA GLY A 259 -9.86 11.07 12.70
C GLY A 259 -9.32 11.74 11.44
N GLY A 260 -10.22 12.22 10.58
CA GLY A 260 -9.92 13.13 9.46
C GLY A 260 -9.29 14.48 9.87
N LEU A 261 -9.01 14.71 11.15
CA LEU A 261 -8.26 15.87 11.64
C LEU A 261 -6.75 15.62 11.72
N ASP A 262 -6.29 14.37 11.88
CA ASP A 262 -4.88 14.10 12.23
C ASP A 262 -3.93 14.18 11.01
N ALA A 263 -4.45 13.93 9.80
CA ALA A 263 -3.68 14.11 8.56
C ALA A 263 -3.42 15.59 8.23
N LEU A 264 -4.30 16.50 8.67
CA LEU A 264 -4.15 17.94 8.47
C LEU A 264 -3.22 18.58 9.51
N THR A 265 -3.08 17.99 10.70
CA THR A 265 -2.24 18.50 11.80
C THR A 265 -0.80 17.99 11.77
N ARG A 266 -0.54 16.82 11.17
CA ARG A 266 0.81 16.25 11.02
C ARG A 266 1.77 17.23 10.33
N TRP A 267 2.87 17.53 11.01
CA TRP A 267 3.95 18.41 10.55
C TRP A 267 5.25 17.62 10.40
N THR A 268 5.81 17.66 9.20
CA THR A 268 7.20 17.24 8.95
C THR A 268 8.06 18.49 8.94
N VAL A 269 9.15 18.51 9.71
CA VAL A 269 10.10 19.62 9.75
C VAL A 269 10.93 19.62 8.45
N PRO A 270 10.70 20.55 7.50
CA PRO A 270 11.49 20.59 6.27
C PRO A 270 12.91 21.08 6.56
N ASN A 271 13.91 20.51 5.87
CA ASN A 271 15.28 20.99 5.85
C ASN A 271 15.76 21.03 4.40
N GLN A 272 15.43 22.11 3.69
CA GLN A 272 15.59 22.21 2.23
C GLN A 272 16.66 23.20 1.79
N LEU A 273 17.40 23.81 2.71
CA LEU A 273 18.44 24.77 2.33
C LEU A 273 19.50 24.06 1.47
N PRO A 274 19.90 24.65 0.33
CA PRO A 274 21.05 24.17 -0.43
C PRO A 274 22.30 24.15 0.44
N PRO A 275 23.32 23.34 0.09
CA PRO A 275 24.60 23.35 0.79
C PRO A 275 25.17 24.77 0.91
N ASP A 276 25.69 25.09 2.09
CA ASP A 276 26.46 26.33 2.27
C ASP A 276 27.81 26.23 1.56
N ILE A 277 28.36 27.37 1.12
CA ILE A 277 29.61 27.41 0.36
C ILE A 277 30.78 27.60 1.35
N PRO A 278 31.78 26.70 1.38
CA PRO A 278 32.91 26.79 2.32
C PRO A 278 33.80 28.01 2.05
N ASP A 279 33.90 28.45 0.79
CA ASP A 279 34.78 29.53 0.33
C ASP A 279 34.02 30.87 0.24
N PHE A 280 33.20 31.19 1.24
CA PHE A 280 32.43 32.44 1.27
C PHE A 280 33.36 33.64 1.53
N THR A 281 33.51 34.50 0.51
CA THR A 281 34.38 35.68 0.55
C THR A 281 33.61 36.99 0.33
N GLY A 282 33.90 37.98 1.17
CA GLY A 282 33.26 39.30 1.11
C GLY A 282 31.82 39.28 1.62
N ARG A 283 31.19 40.45 1.70
CA ARG A 283 29.78 40.62 2.13
C ARG A 283 29.48 40.22 3.58
N TYR A 284 30.48 40.25 4.46
CA TYR A 284 30.30 39.90 5.87
C TYR A 284 29.35 40.87 6.59
N ALA A 285 29.40 42.17 6.26
CA ALA A 285 28.51 43.17 6.84
C ALA A 285 27.05 42.97 6.40
N GLU A 286 26.82 42.64 5.13
CA GLU A 286 25.50 42.33 4.61
C GLU A 286 24.99 41.00 5.18
N ALA A 287 25.85 39.99 5.33
CA ALA A 287 25.49 38.71 5.96
C ALA A 287 25.08 38.89 7.43
N GLU A 288 25.86 39.66 8.20
CA GLU A 288 25.55 40.00 9.60
C GLU A 288 24.25 40.82 9.71
N THR A 289 24.04 41.74 8.76
CA THR A 289 22.81 42.52 8.68
C THR A 289 21.60 41.60 8.42
N LEU A 290 21.70 40.67 7.48
CA LEU A 290 20.65 39.70 7.18
C LEU A 290 20.38 38.77 8.36
N GLU A 291 21.42 38.23 8.99
CA GLU A 291 21.28 37.38 10.18
C GLU A 291 20.57 38.14 11.30
N THR A 292 20.98 39.38 11.56
CA THR A 292 20.33 40.26 12.55
C THR A 292 18.86 40.52 12.20
N LEU A 293 18.58 40.79 10.91
CA LEU A 293 17.22 40.99 10.40
C LEU A 293 16.37 39.72 10.45
N LEU A 294 16.98 38.53 10.48
CA LEU A 294 16.32 37.23 10.57
C LEU A 294 16.24 36.69 12.02
N THR A 295 17.01 37.19 12.97
CA THR A 295 17.01 36.68 14.36
C THR A 295 16.27 37.57 15.36
N ARG A 296 16.14 38.88 15.11
CA ARG A 296 15.41 39.81 16.01
C ARG A 296 13.88 39.61 16.08
N ALA A 297 13.34 39.24 17.24
CA ALA A 297 11.90 39.00 17.44
C ALA A 297 11.06 40.29 17.51
N ARG A 298 10.03 40.45 16.64
CA ARG A 298 8.87 41.39 16.79
C ARG A 298 7.63 40.87 16.05
N GLY A 299 6.43 41.30 16.48
CA GLY A 299 5.12 40.67 16.20
C GLY A 299 4.51 40.76 14.78
N ALA A 300 5.30 40.86 13.71
CA ALA A 300 4.81 40.83 12.32
C ALA A 300 5.67 39.95 11.41
N LEU A 301 5.14 39.52 10.26
CA LEU A 301 5.89 38.77 9.24
C LEU A 301 7.14 39.53 8.83
N ARG A 302 8.29 38.84 8.79
CA ARG A 302 9.53 39.39 8.26
C ARG A 302 9.75 38.98 6.81
N VAL A 303 9.82 39.97 5.94
CA VAL A 303 10.29 39.77 4.56
C VAL A 303 11.58 40.55 4.38
N VAL A 304 12.64 39.88 3.94
CA VAL A 304 13.93 40.48 3.65
C VAL A 304 14.23 40.24 2.18
N ALA A 305 14.35 41.31 1.41
CA ALA A 305 14.52 41.25 -0.02
C ALA A 305 15.94 41.71 -0.41
N ILE A 306 16.64 40.85 -1.15
CA ILE A 306 17.99 41.07 -1.64
C ILE A 306 17.91 41.36 -3.14
N SER A 307 18.20 42.59 -3.53
CA SER A 307 18.18 43.06 -4.92
C SER A 307 19.59 43.32 -5.45
N GLY A 308 19.81 43.15 -6.75
CA GLY A 308 21.11 43.39 -7.38
C GLY A 308 21.27 42.70 -8.73
N MET A 309 22.31 43.05 -9.49
CA MET A 309 22.56 42.50 -10.83
C MET A 309 22.73 40.96 -10.83
N GLY A 310 22.51 40.33 -11.99
CA GLY A 310 22.78 38.89 -12.16
C GLY A 310 24.25 38.56 -11.86
N GLY A 311 24.51 37.46 -11.15
CA GLY A 311 25.87 37.03 -10.84
C GLY A 311 26.53 37.71 -9.62
N VAL A 312 25.88 38.69 -8.98
CA VAL A 312 26.44 39.43 -7.82
C VAL A 312 26.47 38.65 -6.49
N GLY A 313 26.05 37.38 -6.48
CA GLY A 313 26.11 36.54 -5.28
C GLY A 313 24.88 36.58 -4.35
N LYS A 314 23.74 37.15 -4.78
CA LYS A 314 22.50 37.20 -3.97
C LYS A 314 22.07 35.85 -3.39
N THR A 315 22.06 34.81 -4.22
CA THR A 315 21.68 33.45 -3.81
C THR A 315 22.62 32.91 -2.75
N VAL A 316 23.93 33.11 -2.94
CA VAL A 316 24.95 32.67 -1.98
C VAL A 316 24.76 33.38 -0.64
N LEU A 317 24.57 34.70 -0.67
CA LEU A 317 24.32 35.49 0.53
C LEU A 317 23.02 35.07 1.25
N ALA A 318 21.94 34.82 0.50
CA ALA A 318 20.66 34.38 1.04
C ALA A 318 20.77 33.01 1.73
N VAL A 319 21.42 32.05 1.09
CA VAL A 319 21.64 30.70 1.63
C VAL A 319 22.52 30.76 2.88
N ARG A 320 23.62 31.52 2.85
CA ARG A 320 24.50 31.72 4.01
C ARG A 320 23.77 32.33 5.20
N ALA A 321 23.02 33.39 4.98
CA ALA A 321 22.21 34.02 6.03
C ALA A 321 21.12 33.07 6.56
N ALA A 322 20.54 32.25 5.69
CA ALA A 322 19.54 31.26 6.09
C ALA A 322 20.13 30.15 6.96
N HIS A 323 21.34 29.65 6.65
CA HIS A 323 22.06 28.71 7.50
C HIS A 323 22.40 29.31 8.87
N ALA A 324 22.90 30.54 8.91
CA ALA A 324 23.21 31.24 10.16
C ALA A 324 21.96 31.42 11.04
N ALA A 325 20.82 31.75 10.43
CA ALA A 325 19.56 31.95 11.14
C ALA A 325 18.78 30.67 11.44
N ALA A 326 19.16 29.50 10.89
CA ALA A 326 18.36 28.27 10.91
C ALA A 326 17.95 27.83 12.33
N SER A 327 18.82 28.03 13.33
CA SER A 327 18.55 27.71 14.74
C SER A 327 17.38 28.50 15.35
N SER A 328 17.06 29.68 14.80
CA SER A 328 15.91 30.49 15.22
C SER A 328 14.57 29.99 14.68
N TYR A 329 14.61 29.06 13.71
CA TYR A 329 13.46 28.51 13.00
C TYR A 329 13.41 26.98 13.13
N PRO A 330 13.14 26.47 14.35
CA PRO A 330 13.20 25.04 14.63
C PRO A 330 12.12 24.22 13.93
N ASP A 331 11.05 24.86 13.45
CA ASP A 331 9.97 24.17 12.75
C ASP A 331 10.29 23.94 11.27
N GLY A 332 11.42 24.46 10.78
CA GLY A 332 12.06 24.03 9.53
C GLY A 332 12.45 25.16 8.58
N GLN A 333 13.07 24.77 7.47
CA GLN A 333 13.49 25.66 6.39
C GLN A 333 13.00 25.14 5.03
N LEU A 334 12.34 26.02 4.29
CA LEU A 334 11.86 25.78 2.92
C LEU A 334 12.70 26.60 1.94
N TYR A 335 13.09 26.00 0.81
CA TYR A 335 13.83 26.67 -0.24
C TYR A 335 13.21 26.36 -1.60
N VAL A 336 13.14 27.39 -2.45
CA VAL A 336 12.79 27.23 -3.85
C VAL A 336 13.54 28.25 -4.70
N ASN A 337 14.07 27.81 -5.84
CA ASN A 337 14.49 28.69 -6.92
C ASN A 337 13.28 28.90 -7.86
N LEU A 338 12.75 30.11 -7.87
CA LEU A 338 11.58 30.56 -8.63
C LEU A 338 11.86 30.75 -10.13
N ARG A 339 13.12 30.63 -10.56
CA ARG A 339 13.56 30.69 -11.97
C ARG A 339 13.12 31.97 -12.68
N GLY A 340 13.03 33.09 -11.97
CA GLY A 340 12.53 34.35 -12.51
C GLY A 340 13.41 35.05 -13.54
N ALA A 341 14.58 34.48 -13.85
CA ALA A 341 15.44 34.90 -14.95
C ALA A 341 15.34 34.00 -16.19
N GLU A 342 14.53 32.94 -16.13
CA GLU A 342 14.33 31.96 -17.19
C GLU A 342 12.94 32.14 -17.83
N PRO A 343 12.73 31.72 -19.10
CA PRO A 343 11.41 31.76 -19.74
C PRO A 343 10.33 30.92 -19.04
N SER A 344 10.74 30.02 -18.13
CA SER A 344 9.88 29.08 -17.40
C SER A 344 9.93 29.34 -15.88
N ALA A 345 9.63 30.58 -15.49
CA ALA A 345 9.45 30.93 -14.08
C ALA A 345 8.42 30.00 -13.43
N LEU A 346 8.67 29.55 -12.20
CA LEU A 346 7.79 28.59 -11.53
C LEU A 346 6.44 29.24 -11.18
N ASP A 347 5.36 28.52 -11.46
CA ASP A 347 4.02 28.90 -11.05
C ASP A 347 3.89 28.85 -9.51
N PRO A 348 3.32 29.88 -8.86
CA PRO A 348 3.14 29.89 -7.40
C PRO A 348 2.32 28.71 -6.87
N GLY A 349 1.33 28.22 -7.61
CA GLY A 349 0.51 27.07 -7.24
C GLY A 349 1.32 25.77 -7.19
N ASP A 350 2.25 25.58 -8.12
CA ASP A 350 3.19 24.45 -8.11
C ASP A 350 4.15 24.52 -6.92
N VAL A 351 4.64 25.72 -6.60
CA VAL A 351 5.53 25.95 -5.45
C VAL A 351 4.79 25.66 -4.14
N LEU A 352 3.55 26.15 -3.98
CA LEU A 352 2.72 25.88 -2.81
C LEU A 352 2.44 24.39 -2.65
N GLY A 353 2.12 23.68 -3.75
CA GLY A 353 1.95 22.23 -3.72
C GLY A 353 3.21 21.49 -3.23
N ARG A 354 4.41 21.95 -3.65
CA ARG A 354 5.68 21.40 -3.18
C ARG A 354 5.91 21.69 -1.70
N PHE A 355 5.66 22.91 -1.23
CA PHE A 355 5.81 23.28 0.18
C PHE A 355 4.82 22.52 1.09
N LEU A 356 3.56 22.41 0.69
CA LEU A 356 2.56 21.65 1.45
C LEU A 356 2.99 20.19 1.62
N ARG A 357 3.45 19.53 0.55
CA ARG A 357 4.01 18.17 0.63
C ARG A 357 5.26 18.09 1.48
N ALA A 358 6.16 19.08 1.37
CA ALA A 358 7.38 19.14 2.17
C ALA A 358 7.10 19.26 3.69
N THR A 359 5.97 19.86 4.06
CA THR A 359 5.52 19.94 5.46
C THR A 359 4.71 18.71 5.91
N GLY A 360 4.63 17.68 5.08
CA GLY A 360 3.98 16.40 5.39
C GLY A 360 2.48 16.33 5.03
N LEU A 361 1.95 17.23 4.20
CA LEU A 361 0.60 17.06 3.66
C LEU A 361 0.60 15.95 2.59
N ASP A 362 -0.38 15.05 2.69
CA ASP A 362 -0.59 14.02 1.67
C ASP A 362 -0.89 14.65 0.30
N SER A 363 -0.34 14.09 -0.77
CA SER A 363 -0.57 14.58 -2.13
C SER A 363 -2.05 14.64 -2.52
N GLN A 364 -2.88 13.73 -2.01
CA GLN A 364 -4.34 13.71 -2.25
C GLN A 364 -5.09 14.81 -1.49
N ALA A 365 -4.48 15.39 -0.46
CA ALA A 365 -5.06 16.46 0.35
C ALA A 365 -4.59 17.85 -0.07
N VAL A 366 -3.69 17.95 -1.06
CA VAL A 366 -3.29 19.23 -1.67
C VAL A 366 -4.42 19.64 -2.64
N PRO A 367 -5.08 20.78 -2.43
CA PRO A 367 -6.14 21.24 -3.35
C PRO A 367 -5.62 21.46 -4.77
N ASP A 368 -6.48 21.44 -5.78
CA ASP A 368 -6.08 21.77 -7.16
C ASP A 368 -5.96 23.29 -7.37
N ASP A 369 -6.77 24.07 -6.66
CA ASP A 369 -6.80 25.53 -6.77
C ASP A 369 -5.62 26.21 -6.03
N THR A 370 -5.02 27.19 -6.70
CA THR A 370 -3.85 27.91 -6.20
C THR A 370 -4.15 28.80 -4.99
N VAL A 371 -5.35 29.40 -4.92
CA VAL A 371 -5.77 30.23 -3.79
C VAL A 371 -6.01 29.36 -2.56
N GLU A 372 -6.71 28.23 -2.73
CA GLU A 372 -6.92 27.25 -1.67
C GLU A 372 -5.59 26.68 -1.13
N ARG A 373 -4.62 26.41 -2.01
CA ARG A 373 -3.26 26.02 -1.59
C ARG A 373 -2.58 27.10 -0.74
N ALA A 374 -2.75 28.38 -1.09
CA ALA A 374 -2.15 29.49 -0.35
C ALA A 374 -2.80 29.65 1.05
N GLU A 375 -4.13 29.52 1.13
CA GLU A 375 -4.86 29.55 2.41
C GLU A 375 -4.48 28.39 3.32
N LEU A 376 -4.38 27.19 2.75
CA LEU A 376 -3.94 26.00 3.49
C LEU A 376 -2.49 26.14 3.96
N PHE A 377 -1.61 26.69 3.12
CA PHE A 377 -0.22 26.94 3.48
C PHE A 377 -0.09 27.93 4.64
N ARG A 378 -0.86 29.02 4.64
CA ARG A 378 -0.89 29.97 5.77
C ARG A 378 -1.45 29.33 7.04
N SER A 379 -2.52 28.54 6.91
CA SER A 379 -3.12 27.80 8.03
C SER A 379 -2.12 26.82 8.64
N ARG A 380 -1.35 26.14 7.79
CA ARG A 380 -0.25 25.25 8.20
C ARG A 380 0.89 26.00 8.86
N LEU A 381 1.22 27.22 8.47
CA LEU A 381 2.31 27.97 9.12
C LEU A 381 1.88 28.72 10.39
N ASN A 382 0.61 28.62 10.78
CA ASN A 382 0.12 29.22 12.01
C ASN A 382 0.75 28.57 13.25
N GLY A 383 1.23 29.40 14.17
CA GLY A 383 1.93 28.96 15.38
C GLY A 383 3.32 28.37 15.18
N ARG A 384 3.85 28.34 13.93
CA ARG A 384 5.15 27.73 13.60
C ARG A 384 6.21 28.77 13.25
N ARG A 385 7.46 28.42 13.50
CA ARG A 385 8.66 29.21 13.18
C ARG A 385 9.45 28.57 12.05
N VAL A 386 9.12 28.99 10.82
CA VAL A 386 9.70 28.47 9.58
C VAL A 386 10.42 29.58 8.81
N LEU A 387 11.60 29.25 8.29
CA LEU A 387 12.34 30.12 7.38
C LEU A 387 12.06 29.72 5.93
N ILE A 388 11.69 30.69 5.09
CA ILE A 388 11.37 30.45 3.68
C ILE A 388 12.35 31.26 2.81
N VAL A 389 13.02 30.59 1.88
CA VAL A 389 13.91 31.24 0.91
C VAL A 389 13.32 31.12 -0.49
N LEU A 390 12.93 32.28 -1.03
CA LEU A 390 12.40 32.45 -2.38
C LEU A 390 13.49 33.04 -3.28
N ASP A 391 14.27 32.16 -3.90
CA ASP A 391 15.42 32.55 -4.69
C ASP A 391 15.02 32.86 -6.14
N ASN A 392 15.59 33.92 -6.71
CA ASN A 392 15.42 34.36 -8.08
C ASN A 392 13.96 34.66 -8.46
N ALA A 393 13.27 35.48 -7.66
CA ALA A 393 11.90 35.93 -7.94
C ALA A 393 11.84 36.87 -9.15
N ALA A 394 10.85 36.65 -10.04
CA ALA A 394 10.60 37.48 -11.22
C ALA A 394 9.80 38.75 -10.90
N SER A 395 8.79 38.62 -10.04
CA SER A 395 7.80 39.66 -9.81
C SER A 395 7.20 39.58 -8.40
N GLU A 396 6.53 40.65 -7.99
CA GLU A 396 5.78 40.72 -6.73
C GLU A 396 4.59 39.76 -6.70
N GLU A 397 3.93 39.58 -7.84
CA GLU A 397 2.80 38.67 -7.98
C GLU A 397 3.21 37.22 -7.67
N GLN A 398 4.40 36.82 -8.13
CA GLN A 398 4.93 35.47 -7.91
C GLN A 398 5.17 35.16 -6.44
N ILE A 399 5.57 36.16 -5.65
CA ILE A 399 5.91 35.97 -4.23
C ILE A 399 4.72 36.19 -3.30
N ARG A 400 3.73 37.02 -3.68
CA ARG A 400 2.62 37.42 -2.81
C ARG A 400 1.82 36.23 -2.26
N LEU A 401 1.59 35.21 -3.09
CA LEU A 401 0.88 33.99 -2.68
C LEU A 401 1.73 33.05 -1.80
N LEU A 402 3.06 33.21 -1.82
CA LEU A 402 4.01 32.40 -1.07
C LEU A 402 4.34 32.99 0.31
N LEU A 403 3.88 34.22 0.61
CA LEU A 403 4.14 34.87 1.89
C LEU A 403 3.27 34.25 3.02
N PRO A 404 3.88 33.83 4.13
CA PRO A 404 3.14 33.33 5.28
C PRO A 404 2.53 34.50 6.04
N GLY A 405 1.28 34.39 6.48
CA GLY A 405 0.59 35.49 7.18
C GLY A 405 0.96 35.65 8.66
N THR A 406 2.02 35.00 9.15
CA THR A 406 2.25 34.78 10.58
C THR A 406 3.61 35.32 11.04
N PRO A 407 3.71 35.90 12.25
CA PRO A 407 4.92 36.56 12.74
C PRO A 407 6.04 35.59 13.16
N GLY A 408 5.73 34.29 13.28
CA GLY A 408 6.73 33.26 13.58
C GLY A 408 7.64 32.94 12.39
N CYS A 409 7.20 33.24 11.16
CA CYS A 409 7.94 32.94 9.94
C CYS A 409 8.78 34.13 9.47
N ALA A 410 9.82 33.83 8.69
CA ALA A 410 10.51 34.84 7.89
C ALA A 410 10.71 34.37 6.46
N VAL A 411 10.75 35.33 5.54
CA VAL A 411 10.95 35.11 4.11
C VAL A 411 12.17 35.88 3.66
N VAL A 412 13.13 35.19 3.05
CA VAL A 412 14.24 35.80 2.31
C VAL A 412 13.91 35.69 0.83
N VAL A 413 13.89 36.82 0.14
CA VAL A 413 13.64 36.88 -1.30
C VAL A 413 14.89 37.37 -2.00
N THR A 414 15.33 36.71 -3.07
CA THR A 414 16.34 37.27 -3.97
C THR A 414 15.70 37.65 -5.30
N SER A 415 16.04 38.81 -5.84
CA SER A 415 15.55 39.23 -7.17
C SER A 415 16.57 40.08 -7.91
N ARG A 416 16.46 40.11 -9.24
CA ARG A 416 17.25 41.01 -10.09
C ARG A 416 16.68 42.42 -10.15
N VAL A 417 15.38 42.56 -9.88
CA VAL A 417 14.66 43.84 -9.84
C VAL A 417 14.28 44.16 -8.40
N ARG A 418 14.06 45.44 -8.09
CA ARG A 418 13.51 45.83 -6.79
C ARG A 418 12.00 45.57 -6.79
N LEU A 419 11.53 44.70 -5.90
CA LEU A 419 10.11 44.32 -5.76
C LEU A 419 9.41 45.25 -4.74
N THR A 420 9.37 46.55 -5.02
CA THR A 420 9.01 47.63 -4.07
C THR A 420 7.64 47.53 -3.41
N GLY A 421 6.68 46.80 -3.98
CA GLY A 421 5.32 46.64 -3.48
C GLY A 421 5.12 45.50 -2.47
N VAL A 422 6.19 44.88 -1.98
CA VAL A 422 6.09 43.92 -0.87
C VAL A 422 6.02 44.64 0.46
N GLU A 423 4.82 44.67 1.06
CA GLU A 423 4.57 45.34 2.34
C GLU A 423 5.47 44.81 3.47
N GLY A 424 6.10 45.72 4.21
CA GLY A 424 6.97 45.38 5.33
C GLY A 424 8.34 44.78 4.96
N ALA A 425 8.67 44.67 3.67
CA ALA A 425 9.97 44.14 3.24
C ALA A 425 11.14 45.08 3.59
N ARG A 426 12.20 44.51 4.16
CA ARG A 426 13.50 45.19 4.36
C ARG A 426 14.41 44.89 3.18
N TRP A 427 14.89 45.95 2.54
CA TRP A 427 15.72 45.87 1.34
C TRP A 427 17.20 45.86 1.68
N VAL A 428 17.93 44.93 1.08
CA VAL A 428 19.39 44.91 1.05
C VAL A 428 19.82 44.92 -0.40
N ASP A 429 20.34 46.05 -0.85
CA ASP A 429 20.85 46.19 -2.22
C ASP A 429 22.29 45.70 -2.28
N LEU A 430 22.54 44.69 -3.10
CA LEU A 430 23.87 44.21 -3.42
C LEU A 430 24.37 44.87 -4.70
N ASP A 431 25.40 45.69 -4.55
CA ASP A 431 26.19 46.24 -5.63
C ASP A 431 27.32 45.27 -6.05
N VAL A 432 28.16 45.60 -7.02
CA VAL A 432 29.37 44.83 -7.37
C VAL A 432 30.31 44.72 -6.15
N LEU A 433 31.05 43.61 -6.04
CA LEU A 433 32.04 43.41 -4.94
C LEU A 433 33.02 44.58 -4.88
N ALA A 434 33.36 45.00 -3.66
CA ALA A 434 34.43 45.98 -3.49
C ALA A 434 35.75 45.41 -4.05
N PRO A 435 36.63 46.23 -4.64
CA PRO A 435 37.86 45.75 -5.27
C PRO A 435 38.71 44.84 -4.36
N GLU A 436 38.74 45.14 -3.06
CA GLU A 436 39.48 44.37 -2.05
C GLU A 436 38.88 42.97 -1.82
N GLU A 437 37.55 42.86 -1.78
CA GLU A 437 36.83 41.59 -1.64
C GLU A 437 36.91 40.75 -2.91
N ALA A 438 36.88 41.39 -4.09
CA ALA A 438 37.04 40.71 -5.38
C ALA A 438 38.45 40.11 -5.53
N VAL A 439 39.48 40.81 -5.06
CA VAL A 439 40.85 40.30 -4.99
C VAL A 439 40.96 39.13 -4.00
N HIS A 440 40.26 39.19 -2.86
CA HIS A 440 40.25 38.09 -1.88
C HIS A 440 39.56 36.83 -2.41
N LEU A 441 38.42 36.98 -3.11
CA LEU A 441 37.73 35.88 -3.80
C LEU A 441 38.65 35.22 -4.84
N LEU A 442 39.33 36.03 -5.67
CA LEU A 442 40.27 35.53 -6.66
C LEU A 442 41.47 34.83 -6.01
N ALA A 443 41.99 35.36 -4.91
CA ALA A 443 43.08 34.74 -4.16
C ALA A 443 42.69 33.35 -3.65
N GLN A 444 41.49 33.20 -3.08
CA GLN A 444 41.00 31.90 -2.62
C GLN A 444 40.79 30.91 -3.78
N ILE A 445 40.17 31.34 -4.89
CA ILE A 445 39.96 30.48 -6.08
C ILE A 445 41.30 30.04 -6.70
N VAL A 446 42.30 30.92 -6.73
CA VAL A 446 43.62 30.63 -7.31
C VAL A 446 44.46 29.75 -6.38
N ASP A 447 44.28 29.82 -5.06
CA ASP A 447 45.02 28.96 -4.10
C ASP A 447 44.51 27.50 -4.11
N VAL A 448 43.25 27.25 -4.49
CA VAL A 448 42.74 25.87 -4.73
C VAL A 448 43.23 25.25 -6.04
N GLY A 449 43.68 26.08 -6.99
CA GLY A 449 44.23 25.66 -8.28
C GLY A 449 45.74 25.76 -8.29
N GLY A 450 46.45 24.83 -7.64
CA GLY A 450 47.91 24.79 -7.52
C GLY A 450 48.67 25.00 -8.84
N TRP A 451 48.87 26.26 -9.23
CA TRP A 451 49.77 26.67 -10.30
C TRP A 451 51.16 26.81 -9.70
N ARG A 452 51.83 25.67 -9.50
CA ARG A 452 53.29 25.68 -9.36
C ARG A 452 53.85 26.35 -10.62
N ARG A 453 54.48 27.51 -10.43
CA ARG A 453 55.37 28.16 -11.41
C ARG A 453 56.17 27.08 -12.14
N ARG A 454 55.93 26.89 -13.44
CA ARG A 454 56.94 26.28 -14.31
C ARG A 454 58.14 27.25 -14.33
N PRO A 455 59.33 26.84 -13.89
CA PRO A 455 60.50 27.68 -14.07
C PRO A 455 60.75 27.83 -15.57
N ALA A 456 60.97 29.07 -16.00
CA ALA A 456 61.37 29.39 -17.36
C ALA A 456 62.74 28.75 -17.63
N THR A 457 62.77 27.66 -18.40
CA THR A 457 64.00 27.21 -19.05
C THR A 457 64.34 28.18 -20.18
N ARG A 458 65.26 29.11 -19.88
CA ARG A 458 66.10 29.77 -20.88
C ARG A 458 67.40 28.97 -21.03
N ARG A 459 67.51 28.19 -22.10
CA ARG A 459 68.59 28.18 -23.12
C ARG A 459 68.49 26.90 -23.94
#